data_AF-A0A2D8PDT7-F1
#
_entry.id   AF-A0A2D8PDT7-F1
#
_cell.length_a   1.000
_cell.length_b   1.000
_cell.length_c   1.000
_cell.angle_alpha   90.00
_cell.angle_beta   90.00
_cell.angle_gamma   90.00
#
_symmetry.space_group_name_H-M   'P 1'
#
loop_
_entity.id
_entity.type
_entity.pdbx_description
1 polymer ?
#
loop_
_entity_poly.entity_id
_entity_poly.type
_entity_poly.pdbx_seq_one_letter_code
_entity_poly.pdbx_strand_id
1 'polypeptide(L)'
;MIQIGDTTLDLSDPLTLAALIAAGVLLLLVLLLIVVLVRTGRASATNAELARQMGGIGQAVQMLGQGRDQLSGGLRTVSDAQANGQSQMIHTMETRLADVQRQMQDRLHENAMKSARALSDLHERMNETLTGSTVKTTKSLTELQERLATIDKAQANIEKLSGDVLSLQDILSNKQTRGAFGEIQLNDIVSKALPTDSYAFQQTLSNGKRADCLIHLPNPPGPIVIDSKFPLEAYEALRRADSQQQLAEAARQMKTAVRAHIRAISEKYIIEGETADGALMFLPSEAVYAELHANFPEIVREGFEARVWIVSPTTCMATLNTMRAILKDARMREQAGAIRKELHLLSADVGRLGDRVENLDRHFHQASKDISDIKISAEKAGNRAKRLDNFDFEELAQDDASAVVPLPKT
;
A
#
# COMPACT_ATOMS: atom_id res chain seq x y z
N MET A 1 -3.13 -83.58 64.70
CA MET A 1 -4.18 -83.98 65.67
C MET A 1 -5.31 -82.97 65.57
N ILE A 2 -6.55 -83.43 65.39
CA ILE A 2 -7.74 -82.57 65.40
C ILE A 2 -8.52 -82.95 66.66
N GLN A 3 -8.78 -81.99 67.55
CA GLN A 3 -9.46 -82.22 68.82
C GLN A 3 -10.94 -81.81 68.66
N ILE A 4 -11.86 -82.75 68.84
CA ILE A 4 -13.31 -82.48 68.79
C ILE A 4 -13.88 -82.93 70.13
N GLY A 5 -14.05 -82.00 71.07
CA GLY A 5 -14.45 -82.30 72.46
C GLY A 5 -13.35 -83.01 73.27
N ASP A 6 -13.74 -83.90 74.19
CA ASP A 6 -12.82 -84.68 75.04
C ASP A 6 -12.17 -85.87 74.31
N THR A 7 -12.48 -86.07 73.03
CA THR A 7 -11.84 -87.10 72.20
C THR A 7 -10.79 -86.49 71.29
N THR A 8 -9.53 -86.83 71.55
CA THR A 8 -8.40 -86.53 70.66
C THR A 8 -8.39 -87.52 69.51
N LEU A 9 -8.85 -87.09 68.33
CA LEU A 9 -8.70 -87.84 67.08
C LEU A 9 -7.26 -87.73 66.60
N ASP A 10 -6.48 -88.76 66.94
CA ASP A 10 -5.14 -88.95 66.36
C ASP A 10 -5.28 -89.43 64.91
N LEU A 11 -4.71 -88.64 63.99
CA LEU A 11 -4.72 -88.89 62.54
C LEU A 11 -3.72 -90.00 62.15
N SER A 12 -2.97 -90.53 63.12
CA SER A 12 -1.99 -91.62 62.97
C SER A 12 -2.62 -93.00 63.18
N ASP A 13 -3.82 -93.08 63.75
CA ASP A 13 -4.51 -94.35 64.04
C ASP A 13 -5.21 -94.87 62.76
N PRO A 14 -4.88 -96.08 62.27
CA PRO A 14 -5.47 -96.63 61.05
C PRO A 14 -7.01 -96.77 61.11
N LEU A 15 -7.62 -96.93 62.30
CA LEU A 15 -9.08 -97.05 62.44
C LEU A 15 -9.81 -95.72 62.26
N THR A 16 -9.26 -94.60 62.75
CA THR A 16 -9.85 -93.26 62.58
C THR A 16 -9.72 -92.77 61.14
N LEU A 17 -8.59 -93.08 60.49
CA LEU A 17 -8.37 -92.83 59.07
C LEU A 17 -9.38 -93.61 58.21
N ALA A 18 -9.61 -94.89 58.54
CA ALA A 18 -10.60 -95.72 57.83
C ALA A 18 -12.03 -95.18 57.97
N ALA A 19 -12.42 -94.69 59.15
CA ALA A 19 -13.74 -94.09 59.38
C ALA A 19 -13.94 -92.78 58.59
N LEU A 20 -12.92 -91.92 58.52
CA LEU A 20 -12.94 -90.69 57.72
C LEU A 20 -13.00 -90.98 56.22
N ILE A 21 -12.26 -92.00 55.74
CA ILE A 21 -12.32 -92.44 54.35
C ILE A 21 -13.72 -92.99 54.03
N ALA A 22 -14.30 -93.82 54.91
CA ALA A 22 -15.65 -94.36 54.71
C ALA A 22 -16.73 -93.26 54.66
N ALA A 23 -16.65 -92.26 55.55
CA ALA A 23 -17.54 -91.09 55.51
C ALA A 23 -17.36 -90.28 54.23
N GLY A 24 -16.11 -90.09 53.77
CA GLY A 24 -15.79 -89.43 52.50
C GLY A 24 -16.34 -90.18 51.28
N VAL A 25 -16.22 -91.52 51.25
CA VAL A 25 -16.78 -92.36 50.18
C VAL A 25 -18.30 -92.31 50.17
N LEU A 26 -18.95 -92.33 51.33
CA LEU A 26 -20.41 -92.25 51.41
C LEU A 26 -20.94 -90.89 50.95
N LEU A 27 -20.26 -89.80 51.33
CA LEU A 27 -20.58 -88.46 50.86
C LEU A 27 -20.37 -88.33 49.34
N LEU A 28 -19.31 -88.94 48.81
CA LEU A 28 -19.04 -88.97 47.37
C LEU A 28 -20.10 -89.78 46.60
N LEU A 29 -20.58 -90.90 47.15
CA LEU A 29 -21.68 -91.69 46.59
C LEU A 29 -22.99 -90.90 46.55
N VAL A 30 -23.33 -90.18 47.62
CA VAL A 30 -24.52 -89.31 47.64
C VAL A 30 -24.40 -88.19 46.61
N LEU A 31 -23.23 -87.58 46.49
CA LEU A 31 -22.97 -86.52 45.51
C LEU A 31 -23.05 -87.06 44.06
N LEU A 32 -22.56 -88.28 43.82
CA LEU A 32 -22.72 -88.98 42.54
C LEU A 32 -24.19 -89.27 42.22
N LEU A 33 -24.98 -89.69 43.22
CA LEU A 33 -26.40 -89.97 43.04
C LEU A 33 -27.21 -88.70 42.70
N ILE A 34 -26.89 -87.58 43.35
CA ILE A 34 -27.46 -86.26 43.03
C ILE A 34 -27.08 -85.83 41.60
N VAL A 35 -25.82 -86.03 41.19
CA VAL A 35 -25.36 -85.71 39.83
C VAL A 35 -26.08 -86.57 38.78
N VAL A 36 -26.34 -87.85 39.04
CA VAL A 36 -27.08 -88.73 38.14
C VAL A 36 -28.54 -88.29 38.00
N LEU A 37 -29.22 -87.95 39.10
CA LEU A 37 -30.59 -87.44 39.10
C LEU A 37 -30.74 -86.11 38.35
N VAL A 38 -29.77 -85.19 38.50
CA VAL A 38 -29.76 -83.92 37.77
C VAL A 38 -29.42 -84.11 36.29
N ARG A 39 -28.64 -85.14 35.93
CA ARG A 39 -28.34 -85.47 34.52
C ARG A 39 -29.53 -86.12 33.81
N THR A 40 -30.27 -87.01 34.46
CA THR A 40 -31.45 -87.65 33.85
C THR A 40 -32.59 -86.65 33.64
N GLY A 41 -32.75 -85.67 34.53
CA GLY A 41 -33.68 -84.54 34.33
C GLY A 41 -33.32 -83.61 33.16
N ARG A 42 -32.05 -83.59 32.72
CA ARG A 42 -31.59 -82.82 31.55
C ARG A 42 -31.58 -83.62 30.24
N ALA A 43 -31.63 -84.95 30.28
CA ALA A 43 -31.64 -85.81 29.09
C ALA A 43 -33.01 -85.90 28.38
N SER A 44 -34.10 -85.56 29.09
CA SER A 44 -35.44 -85.43 28.48
C SER A 44 -35.59 -84.17 27.63
N ALA A 45 -34.81 -83.11 27.91
CA ALA A 45 -34.80 -81.88 27.11
C ALA A 45 -34.02 -82.01 25.78
N THR A 46 -33.06 -82.93 25.66
CA THR A 46 -32.28 -83.13 24.43
C THR A 46 -32.96 -84.02 23.38
N ASN A 47 -33.90 -84.88 23.78
CA ASN A 47 -34.64 -85.72 22.83
C ASN A 47 -35.73 -84.95 22.05
N ALA A 48 -36.25 -83.86 22.63
CA ALA A 48 -37.22 -83.00 21.95
C ALA A 48 -36.59 -82.20 20.78
N GLU A 49 -35.29 -81.91 20.87
CA GLU A 49 -34.56 -81.12 19.87
C GLU A 49 -34.16 -81.95 18.64
N LEU A 50 -33.82 -83.24 18.82
CA LEU A 50 -33.45 -84.14 17.72
C LEU A 50 -34.63 -84.45 16.79
N ALA A 51 -35.85 -84.54 17.34
CA ALA A 51 -37.08 -84.72 16.56
C ALA A 51 -37.42 -83.48 15.71
N ARG A 52 -37.06 -82.27 16.17
CA ARG A 52 -37.21 -81.03 15.40
C ARG A 52 -36.18 -80.91 14.26
N GLN A 53 -34.95 -81.38 14.45
CA GLN A 53 -33.92 -81.34 13.40
C GLN A 53 -34.21 -82.29 12.24
N MET A 54 -34.81 -83.47 12.47
CA MET A 54 -35.22 -84.39 11.40
C MET A 54 -36.32 -83.80 10.49
N GLY A 55 -37.21 -82.95 11.03
CA GLY A 55 -38.22 -82.24 10.23
C GLY A 55 -37.66 -81.17 9.29
N GLY A 56 -36.55 -80.54 9.66
CA GLY A 56 -35.90 -79.49 8.84
C GLY A 56 -35.17 -80.02 7.61
N ILE A 57 -34.60 -81.23 7.70
CA ILE A 57 -33.84 -81.85 6.58
C ILE A 57 -34.79 -82.29 5.45
N GLY A 58 -36.00 -82.75 5.76
CA GLY A 58 -37.02 -83.08 4.75
C GLY A 58 -37.44 -81.87 3.91
N GLN A 59 -37.56 -80.69 4.52
CA GLN A 59 -37.88 -79.44 3.82
C GLN A 59 -36.71 -78.91 2.97
N ALA A 60 -35.47 -79.08 3.43
CA ALA A 60 -34.28 -78.66 2.69
C ALA A 60 -34.09 -79.43 1.37
N VAL A 61 -34.39 -80.73 1.36
CA VAL A 61 -34.29 -81.57 0.14
C VAL A 61 -35.35 -81.18 -0.90
N GLN A 62 -36.55 -80.81 -0.47
CA GLN A 62 -37.63 -80.41 -1.39
C GLN A 62 -37.40 -79.03 -2.00
N MET A 63 -36.75 -78.11 -1.27
CA MET A 63 -36.32 -76.80 -1.78
C MET A 63 -35.20 -76.90 -2.82
N LEU A 64 -34.28 -77.88 -2.67
CA LEU A 64 -33.23 -78.14 -3.66
C LEU A 64 -33.77 -78.70 -4.98
N GLY A 65 -34.87 -79.46 -4.94
CA GLY A 65 -35.57 -79.93 -6.15
C GLY A 65 -36.17 -78.78 -6.97
N GLN A 66 -36.79 -77.80 -6.30
CA GLN A 66 -37.41 -76.63 -6.96
C GLN A 66 -36.40 -75.59 -7.47
N GLY A 67 -35.24 -75.47 -6.81
CA GLY A 67 -34.18 -74.55 -7.25
C GLY A 67 -33.55 -74.93 -8.60
N ARG A 68 -33.55 -76.22 -8.97
CA ARG A 68 -32.95 -76.70 -10.23
C ARG A 68 -33.78 -76.31 -11.46
N ASP A 69 -35.10 -76.29 -11.35
CA ASP A 69 -35.98 -75.89 -12.45
C ASP A 69 -36.03 -74.36 -12.65
N GLN A 70 -35.91 -73.57 -11.56
CA GLN A 70 -35.78 -72.11 -11.66
C GLN A 70 -34.47 -71.66 -12.32
N LEU A 71 -33.36 -72.36 -12.08
CA LEU A 71 -32.08 -72.04 -12.71
C LEU A 71 -32.10 -72.27 -14.23
N SER A 72 -32.76 -73.34 -14.68
CA SER A 72 -32.98 -73.64 -16.11
C SER A 72 -33.78 -72.54 -16.82
N GLY A 73 -34.85 -72.04 -16.19
CA GLY A 73 -35.67 -70.94 -16.72
C GLY A 73 -34.96 -69.58 -16.67
N GLY A 74 -34.19 -69.31 -15.61
CA GLY A 74 -33.40 -68.09 -15.45
C GLY A 74 -32.27 -67.95 -16.47
N LEU A 75 -31.62 -69.06 -16.83
CA LEU A 75 -30.53 -69.06 -17.83
C LEU A 75 -31.02 -68.69 -19.24
N ARG A 76 -32.24 -69.09 -19.63
CA ARG A 76 -32.83 -68.69 -20.93
C ARG A 76 -33.19 -67.21 -20.98
N THR A 77 -33.80 -66.68 -19.92
CA THR A 77 -34.18 -65.27 -19.84
C THR A 77 -32.97 -64.33 -19.75
N VAL A 78 -31.90 -64.75 -19.06
CA VAL A 78 -30.64 -63.98 -19.03
C VAL A 78 -29.99 -63.95 -20.42
N SER A 79 -30.02 -65.06 -21.17
CA SER A 79 -29.47 -65.11 -22.52
C SER A 79 -30.22 -64.20 -23.51
N ASP A 80 -31.56 -64.19 -23.44
CA ASP A 80 -32.39 -63.32 -24.29
C ASP A 80 -32.29 -61.83 -23.88
N ALA A 81 -32.18 -61.55 -22.59
CA ALA A 81 -31.92 -60.19 -22.09
C ALA A 81 -30.52 -59.68 -22.48
N GLN A 82 -29.51 -60.56 -22.50
CA GLN A 82 -28.15 -60.22 -22.89
C GLN A 82 -28.04 -59.96 -24.40
N ALA A 83 -28.72 -60.73 -25.24
CA ALA A 83 -28.75 -60.50 -26.69
C ALA A 83 -29.42 -59.16 -27.04
N ASN A 84 -30.54 -58.84 -26.40
CA ASN A 84 -31.22 -57.55 -26.58
C ASN A 84 -30.41 -56.37 -26.00
N GLY A 85 -29.77 -56.56 -24.85
CA GLY A 85 -28.88 -55.56 -24.25
C GLY A 85 -27.65 -55.26 -25.12
N GLN A 86 -27.11 -56.27 -25.79
CA GLN A 86 -25.96 -56.10 -26.69
C GLN A 86 -26.33 -55.34 -27.97
N SER A 87 -27.51 -55.57 -28.54
CA SER A 87 -28.01 -54.81 -29.69
C SER A 87 -28.25 -53.33 -29.35
N GLN A 88 -28.83 -53.06 -28.17
CA GLN A 88 -29.05 -51.69 -27.70
C GLN A 88 -27.72 -50.96 -27.37
N MET A 89 -26.71 -51.69 -26.88
CA MET A 89 -25.37 -51.17 -26.68
C MET A 89 -24.71 -50.74 -28.00
N ILE A 90 -24.82 -51.56 -29.06
CA ILE A 90 -24.28 -51.23 -30.39
C ILE A 90 -24.94 -49.97 -30.93
N HIS A 91 -26.26 -49.87 -30.85
CA HIS A 91 -26.98 -48.69 -31.35
C HIS A 91 -26.64 -47.42 -30.55
N THR A 92 -26.43 -47.56 -29.22
CA THR A 92 -25.98 -46.46 -28.37
C THR A 92 -24.55 -46.03 -28.70
N MET A 93 -23.67 -46.98 -29.03
CA MET A 93 -22.30 -46.69 -29.49
C MET A 93 -22.28 -45.99 -30.83
N GLU A 94 -23.08 -46.42 -31.81
CA GLU A 94 -23.20 -45.74 -33.11
C GLU A 94 -23.71 -44.30 -32.95
N THR A 95 -24.72 -44.11 -32.10
CA THR A 95 -25.27 -42.78 -31.80
C THR A 95 -24.22 -41.89 -31.13
N ARG A 96 -23.47 -42.42 -30.15
CA ARG A 96 -22.38 -41.68 -29.51
C ARG A 96 -21.24 -41.35 -30.46
N LEU A 97 -20.87 -42.25 -31.36
CA LEU A 97 -19.82 -42.00 -32.34
C LEU A 97 -20.24 -40.92 -33.34
N ALA A 98 -21.50 -40.94 -33.79
CA ALA A 98 -22.04 -39.87 -34.65
C ALA A 98 -22.05 -38.51 -33.93
N ASP A 99 -22.40 -38.49 -32.64
CA ASP A 99 -22.44 -37.26 -31.84
C ASP A 99 -21.03 -36.72 -31.55
N VAL A 100 -20.08 -37.60 -31.23
CA VAL A 100 -18.66 -37.25 -31.08
C VAL A 100 -18.07 -36.74 -32.39
N GLN A 101 -18.41 -37.35 -33.53
CA GLN A 101 -17.94 -36.90 -34.84
C GLN A 101 -18.48 -35.50 -35.19
N ARG A 102 -19.76 -35.24 -34.93
CA ARG A 102 -20.35 -33.90 -35.09
C ARG A 102 -19.70 -32.88 -34.16
N GLN A 103 -19.57 -33.21 -32.87
CA GLN A 103 -18.94 -32.32 -31.90
C GLN A 103 -17.48 -32.01 -32.25
N MET A 104 -16.75 -32.99 -32.81
CA MET A 104 -15.39 -32.80 -33.29
C MET A 104 -15.35 -31.89 -34.52
N GLN A 105 -16.27 -32.05 -35.49
CA GLN A 105 -16.39 -31.13 -36.64
C GLN A 105 -16.72 -29.70 -36.20
N ASP A 106 -17.67 -29.52 -35.28
CA ASP A 106 -18.05 -28.20 -34.77
C ASP A 106 -16.89 -27.54 -34.04
N ARG A 107 -16.16 -28.28 -33.19
CA ARG A 107 -14.97 -27.78 -32.50
C ARG A 107 -13.85 -27.44 -33.47
N LEU A 108 -13.62 -28.24 -34.50
CA LEU A 108 -12.60 -27.94 -35.52
C LEU A 108 -12.97 -26.69 -36.31
N HIS A 109 -14.23 -26.51 -36.68
CA HIS A 109 -14.70 -25.33 -37.39
C HIS A 109 -14.62 -24.08 -36.50
N GLU A 110 -15.03 -24.17 -35.24
CA GLU A 110 -14.93 -23.09 -34.27
C GLU A 110 -13.47 -22.71 -34.00
N ASN A 111 -12.58 -23.69 -33.87
CA ASN A 111 -11.16 -23.45 -33.63
C ASN A 111 -10.45 -22.89 -34.88
N ALA A 112 -10.83 -23.33 -36.08
CA ALA A 112 -10.38 -22.74 -37.35
C ALA A 112 -10.84 -21.27 -37.49
N MET A 113 -12.10 -20.97 -37.15
CA MET A 113 -12.62 -19.60 -37.17
C MET A 113 -11.96 -18.69 -36.12
N LYS A 114 -11.73 -19.20 -34.90
CA LYS A 114 -10.98 -18.48 -33.86
C LYS A 114 -9.53 -18.22 -34.29
N SER A 115 -8.89 -19.20 -34.92
CA SER A 115 -7.52 -19.07 -35.44
C SER A 115 -7.46 -18.08 -36.60
N ALA A 116 -8.44 -18.09 -37.53
CA ALA A 116 -8.51 -17.13 -38.63
C ALA A 116 -8.72 -15.68 -38.12
N ARG A 117 -9.57 -15.48 -37.10
CA ARG A 117 -9.75 -14.17 -36.47
C ARG A 117 -8.50 -13.72 -35.73
N ALA A 118 -7.84 -14.61 -34.98
CA ALA A 118 -6.60 -14.30 -34.29
C ALA A 118 -5.48 -13.94 -35.27
N LEU A 119 -5.37 -14.65 -36.40
CA LEU A 119 -4.42 -14.33 -37.47
C LEU A 119 -4.74 -13.00 -38.15
N SER A 120 -6.02 -12.68 -38.38
CA SER A 120 -6.44 -11.39 -38.93
C SER A 120 -6.11 -10.24 -37.98
N ASP A 121 -6.40 -10.38 -36.68
CA ASP A 121 -6.08 -9.37 -35.66
C ASP A 121 -4.56 -9.19 -35.52
N LEU A 122 -3.79 -10.28 -35.62
CA LEU A 122 -2.32 -10.23 -35.70
C LEU A 122 -1.85 -9.49 -36.96
N HIS A 123 -2.48 -9.73 -38.11
CA HIS A 123 -2.11 -9.08 -39.37
C HIS A 123 -2.38 -7.57 -39.31
N GLU A 124 -3.52 -7.17 -38.74
CA GLU A 124 -3.90 -5.77 -38.55
C GLU A 124 -2.96 -5.06 -37.58
N ARG A 125 -2.70 -5.64 -36.40
CA ARG A 125 -1.73 -5.11 -35.43
C ARG A 125 -0.32 -5.06 -36.00
N MET A 126 0.10 -6.05 -36.78
CA MET A 126 1.41 -6.06 -37.42
C MET A 126 1.52 -4.96 -38.48
N ASN A 127 0.45 -4.72 -39.25
CA ASN A 127 0.39 -3.66 -40.24
C ASN A 127 0.40 -2.27 -39.59
N GLU A 128 -0.34 -2.07 -38.49
CA GLU A 128 -0.28 -0.85 -37.65
C GLU A 128 1.11 -0.65 -37.03
N THR A 129 1.76 -1.72 -36.57
CA THR A 129 3.11 -1.65 -35.99
C THR A 129 4.16 -1.34 -37.07
N LEU A 130 4.04 -1.92 -38.26
CA LEU A 130 4.94 -1.67 -39.40
C LEU A 130 4.78 -0.25 -39.94
N THR A 131 3.54 0.23 -40.13
CA THR A 131 3.28 1.61 -40.56
C THR A 131 3.65 2.62 -39.49
N GLY A 132 3.34 2.35 -38.22
CA GLY A 132 3.77 3.17 -37.09
C GLY A 132 5.28 3.21 -36.90
N SER A 133 5.97 2.08 -37.11
CA SER A 133 7.44 1.99 -37.08
C SER A 133 8.07 2.72 -38.26
N THR A 134 7.49 2.65 -39.46
CA THR A 134 7.96 3.38 -40.64
C THR A 134 7.81 4.89 -40.43
N VAL A 135 6.67 5.37 -39.92
CA VAL A 135 6.46 6.78 -39.60
C VAL A 135 7.41 7.26 -38.49
N LYS A 136 7.62 6.45 -37.44
CA LYS A 136 8.61 6.75 -36.40
C LYS A 136 10.04 6.75 -36.94
N THR A 137 10.38 5.86 -37.87
CA THR A 137 11.72 5.79 -38.47
C THR A 137 11.97 6.99 -39.38
N THR A 138 11.00 7.37 -40.22
CA THR A 138 11.10 8.58 -41.04
C THR A 138 11.20 9.81 -40.16
N LYS A 139 10.38 9.93 -39.12
CA LYS A 139 10.45 11.04 -38.16
C LYS A 139 11.81 11.09 -37.44
N SER A 140 12.31 9.96 -36.95
CA SER A 140 13.64 9.86 -36.34
C SER A 140 14.75 10.18 -37.35
N LEU A 141 14.62 9.81 -38.62
CA LEU A 141 15.58 10.16 -39.67
C LEU A 141 15.52 11.65 -40.02
N THR A 142 14.34 12.26 -40.03
CA THR A 142 14.17 13.72 -40.20
C THR A 142 14.74 14.48 -38.99
N GLU A 143 14.48 14.01 -37.76
CA GLU A 143 15.07 14.56 -36.54
C GLU A 143 16.60 14.33 -36.50
N LEU A 144 17.10 13.23 -37.03
CA LEU A 144 18.54 13.00 -37.20
C LEU A 144 19.14 13.90 -38.29
N GLN A 145 18.43 14.16 -39.39
CA GLN A 145 18.83 15.15 -40.40
C GLN A 145 18.83 16.57 -39.84
N GLU A 146 17.84 16.95 -39.01
CA GLU A 146 17.85 18.22 -38.28
C GLU A 146 18.99 18.28 -37.25
N ARG A 147 19.30 17.17 -36.58
CA ARG A 147 20.47 17.04 -35.70
C ARG A 147 21.79 17.14 -36.46
N LEU A 148 21.88 16.57 -37.66
CA LEU A 148 23.05 16.69 -38.53
C LEU A 148 23.19 18.10 -39.11
N ALA A 149 22.10 18.76 -39.48
CA ALA A 149 22.09 20.17 -39.88
C ALA A 149 22.44 21.11 -38.70
N THR A 150 22.12 20.72 -37.46
CA THR A 150 22.61 21.43 -36.26
C THR A 150 24.07 21.12 -35.95
N ILE A 151 24.60 19.97 -36.37
CA ILE A 151 26.05 19.67 -36.32
C ILE A 151 26.81 20.50 -37.36
N ASP A 152 26.29 20.68 -38.59
CA ASP A 152 26.89 21.60 -39.57
C ASP A 152 26.82 23.06 -39.10
N LYS A 153 25.72 23.48 -38.44
CA LYS A 153 25.68 24.75 -37.70
C LYS A 153 26.64 24.80 -36.52
N ALA A 154 26.89 23.69 -35.83
CA ALA A 154 27.86 23.62 -34.73
C ALA A 154 29.31 23.72 -35.25
N GLN A 155 29.64 23.13 -36.40
CA GLN A 155 30.92 23.31 -37.07
C GLN A 155 31.11 24.75 -37.56
N ALA A 156 30.08 25.35 -38.18
CA ALA A 156 30.10 26.77 -38.53
C ALA A 156 30.23 27.68 -37.29
N ASN A 157 29.63 27.30 -36.15
CA ASN A 157 29.82 27.99 -34.87
C ASN A 157 31.22 27.78 -34.28
N ILE A 158 31.93 26.69 -34.60
CA ILE A 158 33.33 26.47 -34.17
C ILE A 158 34.30 27.30 -35.03
N GLU A 159 34.07 27.44 -36.34
CA GLU A 159 34.79 28.39 -37.19
C GLU A 159 34.54 29.84 -36.73
N LYS A 160 33.29 30.16 -36.36
CA LYS A 160 32.92 31.44 -35.77
C LYS A 160 33.51 31.66 -34.38
N LEU A 161 33.67 30.61 -33.57
CA LEU A 161 34.34 30.67 -32.25
C LEU A 161 35.81 31.07 -32.38
N SER A 162 36.51 30.65 -33.44
CA SER A 162 37.87 31.11 -33.72
C SER A 162 37.92 32.61 -34.10
N GLY A 163 36.85 33.15 -34.68
CA GLY A 163 36.67 34.59 -34.91
C GLY A 163 36.21 35.37 -33.66
N ASP A 164 35.36 34.77 -32.82
CA ASP A 164 34.81 35.39 -31.60
C ASP A 164 35.83 35.44 -30.44
N VAL A 165 36.87 34.59 -30.46
CA VAL A 165 38.02 34.69 -29.55
C VAL A 165 38.83 35.99 -29.77
N LEU A 166 38.87 36.53 -31.00
CA LEU A 166 39.40 37.87 -31.26
C LEU A 166 38.46 38.97 -30.69
N SER A 167 37.15 38.78 -30.76
CA SER A 167 36.18 39.73 -30.17
C SER A 167 36.22 39.79 -28.64
N LEU A 168 36.58 38.69 -27.97
CA LEU A 168 36.80 38.65 -26.53
C LEU A 168 38.04 39.47 -26.12
N GLN A 169 39.11 39.46 -26.91
CA GLN A 169 40.25 40.36 -26.68
C GLN A 169 39.85 41.83 -26.87
N ASP A 170 39.03 42.12 -27.89
CA ASP A 170 38.55 43.49 -28.15
C ASP A 170 37.59 43.99 -27.05
N ILE A 171 36.69 43.15 -26.55
CA ILE A 171 35.81 43.46 -25.39
C ILE A 171 36.64 43.68 -24.12
N LEU A 172 37.76 42.96 -23.98
CA LEU A 172 38.66 43.09 -22.84
C LEU A 172 39.66 44.25 -22.95
N SER A 173 39.82 44.85 -24.13
CA SER A 173 40.77 45.95 -24.35
C SER A 173 40.35 47.28 -23.70
N ASN A 174 39.04 47.56 -23.60
CA ASN A 174 38.50 48.80 -23.04
C ASN A 174 37.92 48.59 -21.62
N LYS A 175 38.29 49.48 -20.68
CA LYS A 175 37.83 49.43 -19.29
C LYS A 175 36.30 49.40 -19.13
N GLN A 176 35.56 50.10 -19.99
CA GLN A 176 34.10 50.17 -19.91
C GLN A 176 33.43 48.89 -20.42
N THR A 177 33.90 48.33 -21.52
CA THR A 177 33.40 47.06 -22.06
C THR A 177 33.74 45.88 -21.15
N ARG A 178 34.91 45.93 -20.47
CA ARG A 178 35.24 44.97 -19.41
C ARG A 178 34.27 45.02 -18.23
N GLY A 179 33.95 46.23 -17.75
CA GLY A 179 32.97 46.41 -16.68
C GLY A 179 31.63 45.81 -17.06
N ALA A 180 31.14 46.14 -18.26
CA ALA A 180 29.91 45.58 -18.81
C ALA A 180 29.96 44.05 -18.94
N PHE A 181 31.08 43.46 -19.38
CA PHE A 181 31.23 42.00 -19.45
C PHE A 181 31.12 41.35 -18.06
N GLY A 182 31.78 41.94 -17.06
CA GLY A 182 31.68 41.48 -15.68
C GLY A 182 30.26 41.56 -15.12
N GLU A 183 29.51 42.62 -15.43
CA GLU A 183 28.11 42.78 -15.04
C GLU A 183 27.18 41.79 -15.76
N ILE A 184 27.38 41.56 -17.06
CA ILE A 184 26.61 40.60 -17.86
C ILE A 184 26.80 39.18 -17.31
N GLN A 185 28.05 38.80 -17.02
CA GLN A 185 28.35 37.48 -16.47
C GLN A 185 27.74 37.31 -15.07
N LEU A 186 27.82 38.33 -14.22
CA LEU A 186 27.17 38.33 -12.91
C LEU A 186 25.65 38.18 -13.06
N ASN A 187 25.03 38.92 -13.99
CA ASN A 187 23.59 38.87 -14.24
C ASN A 187 23.14 37.48 -14.67
N ASP A 188 23.86 36.85 -15.61
CA ASP A 188 23.57 35.50 -16.09
C ASP A 188 23.64 34.47 -14.94
N ILE A 189 24.68 34.54 -14.10
CA ILE A 189 24.85 33.64 -12.96
C ILE A 189 23.71 33.84 -11.94
N VAL A 190 23.44 35.09 -11.54
CA VAL A 190 22.40 35.40 -10.55
C VAL A 190 21.02 34.98 -11.03
N SER A 191 20.67 35.31 -12.28
CA SER A 191 19.35 34.99 -12.86
C SER A 191 19.11 33.49 -13.00
N LYS A 192 20.16 32.69 -13.20
CA LYS A 192 20.08 31.22 -13.19
C LYS A 192 20.03 30.64 -11.77
N ALA A 193 20.66 31.32 -10.82
CA ALA A 193 20.82 30.85 -9.45
C ALA A 193 19.62 31.14 -8.56
N LEU A 194 18.97 32.28 -8.74
CA LEU A 194 18.03 32.82 -7.77
C LEU A 194 16.70 33.17 -8.44
N PRO A 195 15.57 33.03 -7.72
CA PRO A 195 14.29 33.56 -8.17
C PRO A 195 14.34 35.07 -8.38
N THR A 196 13.61 35.58 -9.37
CA THR A 196 13.62 36.99 -9.78
C THR A 196 13.17 37.97 -8.69
N ASP A 197 12.44 37.50 -7.68
CA ASP A 197 11.99 38.29 -6.53
C ASP A 197 13.03 38.39 -5.40
N SER A 198 14.15 37.68 -5.52
CA SER A 198 15.16 37.56 -4.46
C SER A 198 16.44 38.36 -4.73
N TYR A 199 16.47 39.17 -5.79
CA TYR A 199 17.60 40.06 -6.08
C TYR A 199 17.15 41.31 -6.85
N ALA A 200 18.00 42.34 -6.81
CA ALA A 200 17.84 43.57 -7.57
C ALA A 200 19.20 43.97 -8.17
N PHE A 201 19.25 44.16 -9.50
CA PHE A 201 20.42 44.69 -10.17
C PHE A 201 20.47 46.21 -10.10
N GLN A 202 21.67 46.78 -10.02
CA GLN A 202 21.88 48.24 -10.05
C GLN A 202 21.09 48.98 -8.96
N GLN A 203 20.91 48.33 -7.79
CA GLN A 203 20.18 48.89 -6.65
C GLN A 203 20.99 50.03 -6.02
N THR A 204 20.32 51.14 -5.74
CA THR A 204 20.92 52.27 -4.99
C THR A 204 20.62 52.11 -3.51
N LEU A 205 21.67 52.12 -2.69
CA LEU A 205 21.60 52.02 -1.23
C LEU A 205 21.30 53.39 -0.58
N SER A 206 21.01 53.40 0.72
CA SER A 206 20.70 54.63 1.48
C SER A 206 21.79 55.71 1.41
N ASN A 207 23.04 55.30 1.24
CA ASN A 207 24.19 56.20 1.10
C ASN A 207 24.38 56.76 -0.32
N GLY A 208 23.44 56.51 -1.24
CA GLY A 208 23.47 56.97 -2.63
C GLY A 208 24.49 56.23 -3.52
N LYS A 209 25.12 55.15 -3.02
CA LYS A 209 25.99 54.28 -3.83
C LYS A 209 25.14 53.22 -4.52
N ARG A 210 25.52 52.90 -5.76
CA ARG A 210 24.85 51.90 -6.57
C ARG A 210 25.68 50.62 -6.61
N ALA A 211 25.08 49.52 -6.18
CA ALA A 211 25.67 48.20 -6.22
C ALA A 211 25.30 47.47 -7.52
N ASP A 212 26.17 46.59 -8.02
CA ASP A 212 25.90 45.84 -9.25
C ASP A 212 24.73 44.85 -9.07
N CYS A 213 24.71 44.17 -7.93
CA CYS A 213 23.61 43.29 -7.52
C CYS A 213 23.41 43.34 -6.00
N LEU A 214 22.15 43.38 -5.57
CA LEU A 214 21.74 43.18 -4.18
C LEU A 214 20.88 41.92 -4.11
N ILE A 215 21.25 40.98 -3.25
CA ILE A 215 20.48 39.76 -2.99
C ILE A 215 19.68 39.97 -1.71
N HIS A 216 18.37 39.79 -1.82
CA HIS A 216 17.47 39.86 -0.69
C HIS A 216 17.50 38.53 0.06
N LEU A 217 17.92 38.55 1.31
CA LEU A 217 17.91 37.42 2.22
C LEU A 217 17.18 37.79 3.52
N PRO A 218 16.57 36.80 4.20
CA PRO A 218 15.98 37.01 5.52
C PRO A 218 17.07 37.40 6.54
N ASN A 219 16.67 38.14 7.57
CA ASN A 219 17.55 38.51 8.68
C ASN A 219 17.54 37.42 9.77
N PRO A 220 18.69 36.94 10.27
CA PRO A 220 20.07 37.10 9.73
C PRO A 220 20.38 36.15 8.55
N PRO A 221 21.30 36.51 7.63
CA PRO A 221 22.24 37.65 7.69
C PRO A 221 21.71 38.97 7.10
N GLY A 222 20.55 38.98 6.44
CA GLY A 222 20.03 40.18 5.74
C GLY A 222 20.61 40.34 4.32
N PRO A 223 20.26 41.42 3.60
CA PRO A 223 20.59 41.59 2.19
C PRO A 223 22.10 41.65 1.90
N ILE A 224 22.58 40.87 0.93
CA ILE A 224 24.02 40.79 0.58
C ILE A 224 24.28 41.48 -0.76
N VAL A 225 25.30 42.34 -0.80
CA VAL A 225 25.75 43.02 -2.03
C VAL A 225 26.79 42.17 -2.77
N ILE A 226 26.68 42.14 -4.10
CA ILE A 226 27.72 41.65 -5.01
C ILE A 226 28.16 42.80 -5.91
N ASP A 227 29.47 43.03 -5.98
CA ASP A 227 30.09 44.05 -6.83
C ASP A 227 31.15 43.39 -7.72
N SER A 228 31.06 43.64 -9.03
CA SER A 228 31.92 43.06 -10.06
C SER A 228 33.17 43.93 -10.23
N LYS A 229 34.35 43.32 -10.07
CA LYS A 229 35.64 43.99 -10.24
C LYS A 229 36.59 43.13 -11.03
N PHE A 230 37.25 43.76 -12.00
CA PHE A 230 38.18 43.05 -12.88
C PHE A 230 39.54 43.76 -12.93
N PRO A 231 40.52 43.36 -12.09
CA PRO A 231 41.89 43.90 -12.10
C PRO A 231 42.72 43.30 -13.26
N LEU A 232 42.16 43.26 -14.48
CA LEU A 232 42.75 42.56 -15.62
C LEU A 232 44.13 43.13 -15.99
N GLU A 233 44.31 44.45 -15.97
CA GLU A 233 45.56 45.11 -16.37
C GLU A 233 46.74 44.64 -15.51
N ALA A 234 46.55 44.56 -14.19
CA ALA A 234 47.57 44.09 -13.27
C ALA A 234 47.85 42.59 -13.44
N TYR A 235 46.81 41.80 -13.73
CA TYR A 235 46.96 40.37 -14.04
C TYR A 235 47.68 40.12 -15.38
N GLU A 236 47.40 40.92 -16.41
CA GLU A 236 48.09 40.86 -17.69
C GLU A 236 49.55 41.31 -17.58
N ALA A 237 49.83 42.31 -16.75
CA ALA A 237 51.20 42.72 -16.45
C ALA A 237 51.97 41.58 -15.77
N LEU A 238 51.33 40.86 -14.84
CA LEU A 238 51.90 39.66 -14.22
C LEU A 238 52.21 38.58 -15.26
N ARG A 239 51.27 38.30 -16.17
CA ARG A 239 51.41 37.24 -17.17
C ARG A 239 52.40 37.56 -18.29
N ARG A 240 52.64 38.84 -18.57
CA ARG A 240 53.61 39.31 -19.58
C ARG A 240 54.98 39.67 -19.00
N ALA A 241 55.20 39.48 -17.70
CA ALA A 241 56.48 39.79 -17.08
C ALA A 241 57.55 38.78 -17.51
N ASP A 242 58.58 39.25 -18.23
CA ASP A 242 59.67 38.41 -18.74
C ASP A 242 60.92 38.42 -17.84
N SER A 243 60.97 39.36 -16.89
CA SER A 243 62.08 39.51 -15.93
C SER A 243 61.59 39.49 -14.48
N GLN A 244 62.48 39.09 -13.57
CA GLN A 244 62.18 39.07 -12.13
C GLN A 244 61.77 40.45 -11.59
N GLN A 245 62.35 41.52 -12.14
CA GLN A 245 62.02 42.89 -11.76
C GLN A 245 60.61 43.28 -12.20
N GLN A 246 60.24 42.99 -13.45
CA GLN A 246 58.89 43.21 -13.97
C GLN A 246 57.85 42.38 -13.20
N LEU A 247 58.18 41.14 -12.86
CA LEU A 247 57.30 40.27 -12.09
C LEU A 247 57.03 40.85 -10.70
N ALA A 248 58.08 41.32 -10.01
CA ALA A 248 57.95 41.94 -8.69
C ALA A 248 57.13 43.24 -8.74
N GLU A 249 57.28 44.05 -9.80
CA GLU A 249 56.49 45.26 -9.99
C GLU A 249 55.02 44.95 -10.29
N ALA A 250 54.74 44.05 -11.22
CA ALA A 250 53.39 43.63 -11.57
C ALA A 250 52.66 43.00 -10.37
N ALA A 251 53.37 42.20 -9.56
CA ALA A 251 52.84 41.67 -8.31
C ALA A 251 52.44 42.79 -7.34
N ARG A 252 53.25 43.83 -7.17
CA ARG A 252 52.89 44.99 -6.33
C ARG A 252 51.68 45.75 -6.86
N GLN A 253 51.56 45.90 -8.17
CA GLN A 253 50.41 46.53 -8.81
C GLN A 253 49.13 45.73 -8.58
N MET A 254 49.17 44.40 -8.77
CA MET A 254 48.06 43.50 -8.48
C MET A 254 47.62 43.62 -7.03
N LYS A 255 48.58 43.61 -6.11
CA LYS A 255 48.31 43.77 -4.68
C LYS A 255 47.56 45.07 -4.37
N THR A 256 48.05 46.16 -4.94
CA THR A 256 47.49 47.49 -4.70
C THR A 256 46.09 47.62 -5.29
N ALA A 257 45.88 47.12 -6.51
CA ALA A 257 44.59 47.19 -7.19
C ALA A 257 43.49 46.42 -6.45
N VAL A 258 43.77 45.18 -6.05
CA VAL A 258 42.78 44.32 -5.39
C VAL A 258 42.45 44.86 -4.00
N ARG A 259 43.46 45.32 -3.24
CA ARG A 259 43.25 45.95 -1.93
C ARG A 259 42.37 47.20 -2.03
N ALA A 260 42.58 48.03 -3.06
CA ALA A 260 41.74 49.20 -3.28
C ALA A 260 40.28 48.82 -3.56
N HIS A 261 40.04 47.74 -4.32
CA HIS A 261 38.69 47.23 -4.55
C HIS A 261 38.04 46.68 -3.29
N ILE A 262 38.74 45.88 -2.50
CA ILE A 262 38.25 45.34 -1.22
C ILE A 262 37.81 46.48 -0.29
N ARG A 263 38.67 47.49 -0.09
CA ARG A 263 38.35 48.65 0.76
C ARG A 263 37.13 49.41 0.24
N ALA A 264 37.10 49.68 -1.07
CA ALA A 264 35.99 50.39 -1.68
C ALA A 264 34.65 49.63 -1.54
N ILE A 265 34.65 48.30 -1.64
CA ILE A 265 33.44 47.48 -1.45
C ILE A 265 32.99 47.52 0.01
N SER A 266 33.93 47.29 0.94
CA SER A 266 33.64 47.29 2.38
C SER A 266 33.04 48.62 2.84
N GLU A 267 33.65 49.75 2.46
CA GLU A 267 33.20 51.09 2.86
C GLU A 267 31.87 51.52 2.22
N LYS A 268 31.60 51.09 0.98
CA LYS A 268 30.41 51.54 0.24
C LYS A 268 29.17 50.69 0.49
N TYR A 269 29.35 49.41 0.79
CA TYR A 269 28.25 48.44 0.69
C TYR A 269 27.98 47.67 1.98
N ILE A 270 28.83 47.78 3.01
CA ILE A 270 28.55 47.20 4.32
C ILE A 270 28.01 48.29 5.23
N ILE A 271 26.68 48.38 5.29
CA ILE A 271 25.93 49.40 6.02
C ILE A 271 25.12 48.73 7.13
N GLU A 272 25.41 49.12 8.37
CA GLU A 272 24.75 48.56 9.56
C GLU A 272 23.24 48.81 9.52
N GLY A 273 22.46 47.75 9.70
CA GLY A 273 20.99 47.79 9.68
C GLY A 273 20.34 47.78 8.29
N GLU A 274 21.12 47.90 7.21
CA GLU A 274 20.62 47.88 5.83
C GLU A 274 21.11 46.64 5.07
N THR A 275 22.41 46.35 5.12
CA THR A 275 23.03 45.20 4.45
C THR A 275 23.57 44.20 5.47
N ALA A 276 23.85 42.99 5.01
CA ALA A 276 24.53 41.98 5.80
C ALA A 276 25.92 42.44 6.25
N ASP A 277 26.46 41.71 7.23
CA ASP A 277 27.81 41.89 7.76
C ASP A 277 28.90 41.35 6.81
N GLY A 278 28.74 41.61 5.52
CA GLY A 278 29.71 41.34 4.48
C GLY A 278 29.15 41.41 3.06
N ALA A 279 30.06 41.45 2.09
CA ALA A 279 29.78 41.62 0.67
C ALA A 279 30.63 40.67 -0.18
N LEU A 280 30.19 40.41 -1.41
CA LEU A 280 30.91 39.59 -2.38
C LEU A 280 31.61 40.46 -3.42
N MET A 281 32.92 40.25 -3.60
CA MET A 281 33.68 40.80 -4.72
C MET A 281 33.73 39.74 -5.83
N PHE A 282 32.97 39.95 -6.89
CA PHE A 282 32.90 39.05 -8.03
C PHE A 282 34.04 39.34 -9.01
N LEU A 283 34.87 38.33 -9.26
CA LEU A 283 35.92 38.36 -10.26
C LEU A 283 35.46 37.56 -11.49
N PRO A 284 35.24 38.19 -12.66
CA PRO A 284 34.71 37.51 -13.85
C PRO A 284 35.76 36.65 -14.59
N SER A 285 36.67 36.02 -13.85
CA SER A 285 37.73 35.14 -14.37
C SER A 285 38.21 34.15 -13.31
N GLU A 286 38.08 32.86 -13.60
CA GLU A 286 38.64 31.79 -12.76
C GLU A 286 40.17 31.88 -12.66
N ALA A 287 40.83 32.30 -13.74
CA ALA A 287 42.29 32.39 -13.77
C ALA A 287 42.82 33.48 -12.83
N VAL A 288 42.14 34.64 -12.76
CA VAL A 288 42.50 35.70 -11.82
C VAL A 288 42.22 35.28 -10.38
N TYR A 289 41.11 34.60 -10.13
CA TYR A 289 40.79 34.05 -8.82
C TYR A 289 41.85 33.04 -8.35
N ALA A 290 42.22 32.08 -9.20
CA ALA A 290 43.23 31.08 -8.89
C ALA A 290 44.59 31.72 -8.59
N GLU A 291 45.00 32.71 -9.40
CA GLU A 291 46.24 33.47 -9.20
C GLU A 291 46.27 34.18 -7.84
N LEU A 292 45.16 34.84 -7.46
CA LEU A 292 45.04 35.52 -6.18
C LEU A 292 45.18 34.56 -5.00
N HIS A 293 44.50 33.42 -5.05
CA HIS A 293 44.55 32.44 -3.98
C HIS A 293 45.89 31.71 -3.88
N ALA A 294 46.58 31.50 -5.00
CA ALA A 294 47.87 30.81 -5.02
C ALA A 294 49.02 31.72 -4.57
N ASN A 295 49.09 32.95 -5.09
CA ASN A 295 50.28 33.80 -4.97
C ASN A 295 50.09 35.05 -4.10
N PHE A 296 48.85 35.38 -3.71
CA PHE A 296 48.50 36.57 -2.92
C PHE A 296 47.60 36.25 -1.71
N PRO A 297 47.88 35.20 -0.90
CA PRO A 297 47.01 34.77 0.19
C PRO A 297 46.80 35.84 1.27
N GLU A 298 47.74 36.76 1.45
CA GLU A 298 47.63 37.86 2.40
C GLU A 298 46.48 38.82 2.03
N ILE A 299 46.23 39.04 0.74
CA ILE A 299 45.16 39.93 0.27
C ILE A 299 43.81 39.26 0.41
N VAL A 300 43.76 37.95 0.16
CA VAL A 300 42.57 37.14 0.41
C VAL A 300 42.20 37.26 1.89
N ARG A 301 43.18 37.14 2.81
CA ARG A 301 42.98 37.31 4.26
C ARG A 301 42.53 38.73 4.63
N GLU A 302 43.12 39.75 4.04
CA GLU A 302 42.65 41.14 4.20
C GLU A 302 41.21 41.33 3.73
N GLY A 303 40.79 40.62 2.66
CA GLY A 303 39.41 40.56 2.21
C GLY A 303 38.47 40.02 3.30
N PHE A 304 38.82 38.87 3.89
CA PHE A 304 38.06 38.31 5.01
C PHE A 304 37.98 39.26 6.21
N GLU A 305 39.08 39.91 6.60
CA GLU A 305 39.11 40.89 7.69
C GLU A 305 38.23 42.12 7.38
N ALA A 306 38.17 42.52 6.11
CA ALA A 306 37.29 43.60 5.64
C ALA A 306 35.83 43.15 5.40
N ARG A 307 35.49 41.89 5.69
CA ARG A 307 34.18 41.26 5.43
C ARG A 307 33.79 41.28 3.94
N VAL A 308 34.78 41.17 3.05
CA VAL A 308 34.61 41.09 1.60
C VAL A 308 35.14 39.75 1.09
N TRP A 309 34.22 38.89 0.64
CA TRP A 309 34.57 37.58 0.11
C TRP A 309 34.79 37.64 -1.40
N ILE A 310 35.98 37.24 -1.82
CA ILE A 310 36.33 37.13 -3.23
C ILE A 310 35.70 35.87 -3.80
N VAL A 311 34.96 35.99 -4.91
CA VAL A 311 34.31 34.86 -5.57
C VAL A 311 34.56 34.90 -7.08
N SER A 312 34.82 33.73 -7.68
CA SER A 312 34.85 33.52 -9.13
C SER A 312 33.46 33.12 -9.66
N PRO A 313 33.26 32.92 -10.97
CA PRO A 313 32.00 32.40 -11.52
C PRO A 313 31.50 31.13 -10.83
N THR A 314 32.40 30.14 -10.63
CA THR A 314 32.04 28.85 -10.03
C THR A 314 31.74 29.00 -8.55
N THR A 315 32.56 29.76 -7.81
CA THR A 315 32.34 29.97 -6.38
C THR A 315 31.11 30.82 -6.12
N CYS A 316 30.87 31.87 -6.92
CA CYS A 316 29.67 32.68 -6.87
C CYS A 316 28.42 31.82 -7.08
N MET A 317 28.44 30.97 -8.12
CA MET A 317 27.34 30.04 -8.37
C MET A 317 27.07 29.11 -7.18
N ALA A 318 28.12 28.54 -6.58
CA ALA A 318 27.99 27.72 -5.37
C ALA A 318 27.39 28.51 -4.19
N THR A 319 27.90 29.70 -3.92
CA THR A 319 27.41 30.59 -2.86
C THR A 319 25.93 30.95 -3.06
N LEU A 320 25.54 31.30 -4.29
CA LEU A 320 24.15 31.63 -4.62
C LEU A 320 23.22 30.42 -4.48
N ASN A 321 23.68 29.21 -4.82
CA ASN A 321 22.92 27.99 -4.59
C ASN A 321 22.66 27.76 -3.08
N THR A 322 23.66 28.04 -2.24
CA THR A 322 23.50 27.99 -0.77
C THR A 322 22.49 29.05 -0.30
N MET A 323 22.58 30.28 -0.81
CA MET A 323 21.61 31.34 -0.52
C MET A 323 20.19 30.97 -0.96
N ARG A 324 20.03 30.31 -2.12
CA ARG A 324 18.73 29.81 -2.59
C ARG A 324 18.12 28.82 -1.61
N ALA A 325 18.91 27.93 -1.03
CA ALA A 325 18.43 26.98 -0.02
C ALA A 325 17.89 27.71 1.22
N ILE A 326 18.61 28.73 1.70
CA ILE A 326 18.17 29.58 2.82
C ILE A 326 16.84 30.28 2.49
N LEU A 327 16.70 30.82 1.28
CA LEU A 327 15.46 31.46 0.82
C LEU A 327 14.28 30.49 0.76
N LYS A 328 14.52 29.26 0.32
CA LYS A 328 13.49 28.22 0.29
C LYS A 328 13.03 27.87 1.70
N ASP A 329 13.97 27.71 2.63
CA ASP A 329 13.67 27.40 4.03
C ASP A 329 12.90 28.53 4.72
N ALA A 330 13.28 29.79 4.46
CA ALA A 330 12.58 30.95 4.99
C ALA A 330 11.13 31.04 4.49
N ARG A 331 10.92 30.88 3.18
CA ARG A 331 9.58 30.85 2.58
C ARG A 331 8.74 29.70 3.13
N MET A 332 9.33 28.52 3.31
CA MET A 332 8.63 27.38 3.88
C MET A 332 8.18 27.64 5.33
N ARG A 333 9.01 28.30 6.15
CA ARG A 333 8.65 28.67 7.53
C ARG A 333 7.50 29.68 7.58
N GLU A 334 7.51 30.67 6.68
CA GLU A 334 6.42 31.65 6.58
C GLU A 334 5.09 30.98 6.23
N GLN A 335 5.09 30.10 5.22
CA GLN A 335 3.90 29.34 4.83
C GLN A 335 3.42 28.39 5.93
N ALA A 336 4.33 27.73 6.66
CA ALA A 336 3.97 26.92 7.81
C ALA A 336 3.28 27.74 8.92
N GLY A 337 3.70 28.99 9.12
CA GLY A 337 3.05 29.93 10.03
C GLY A 337 1.61 30.25 9.60
N ALA A 338 1.39 30.50 8.32
CA ALA A 338 0.06 30.72 7.75
C ALA A 338 -0.83 29.48 7.90
N ILE A 339 -0.32 28.29 7.56
CA ILE A 339 -1.04 27.02 7.72
C ILE A 339 -1.44 26.79 9.18
N ARG A 340 -0.54 27.07 10.14
CA ARG A 340 -0.84 26.93 11.58
C ARG A 340 -1.98 27.85 12.01
N LYS A 341 -2.04 29.07 11.47
CA LYS A 341 -3.12 30.02 11.74
C LYS A 341 -4.46 29.50 11.20
N GLU A 342 -4.49 29.01 9.96
CA GLU A 342 -5.69 28.44 9.36
C GLU A 342 -6.16 27.17 10.08
N LEU A 343 -5.24 26.28 10.48
CA LEU A 343 -5.58 25.09 11.28
C LEU A 343 -6.19 25.45 12.64
N HIS A 344 -5.71 26.54 13.27
CA HIS A 344 -6.31 27.00 14.53
C HIS A 344 -7.75 27.50 14.32
N LEU A 345 -8.02 28.22 13.23
CA LEU A 345 -9.37 28.66 12.89
C LEU A 345 -10.29 27.45 12.61
N LEU A 346 -9.81 26.49 11.83
CA LEU A 346 -10.54 25.25 11.56
C LEU A 346 -10.84 24.45 12.83
N SER A 347 -9.89 24.33 13.75
CA SER A 347 -10.09 23.66 15.04
C SER A 347 -11.19 24.32 15.86
N ALA A 348 -11.22 25.67 15.90
CA ALA A 348 -12.28 26.42 16.57
C ALA A 348 -13.65 26.18 15.92
N ASP A 349 -13.70 26.06 14.59
CA ASP A 349 -14.93 25.76 13.85
C ASP A 349 -15.46 24.35 14.15
N VAL A 350 -14.56 23.36 14.21
CA VAL A 350 -14.89 21.98 14.59
C VAL A 350 -15.39 21.94 16.03
N GLY A 351 -14.79 22.69 16.96
CA GLY A 351 -15.27 22.82 18.33
C GLY A 351 -16.70 23.36 18.38
N ARG A 352 -16.98 24.46 17.68
CA ARG A 352 -18.33 25.05 17.58
C ARG A 352 -19.35 24.10 16.96
N LEU A 353 -18.94 23.27 16.01
CA LEU A 353 -19.79 22.23 15.44
C LEU A 353 -20.10 21.15 16.47
N GLY A 354 -19.11 20.70 17.24
CA GLY A 354 -19.27 19.77 18.36
C GLY A 354 -20.31 20.26 19.36
N ASP A 355 -20.20 21.50 19.83
CA ASP A 355 -21.16 22.10 20.77
C ASP A 355 -22.59 22.11 20.20
N ARG A 356 -22.74 22.41 18.90
CA ARG A 356 -24.06 22.41 18.24
C ARG A 356 -24.64 21.01 18.14
N VAL A 357 -23.82 20.00 17.85
CA VAL A 357 -24.23 18.60 17.80
C VAL A 357 -24.66 18.12 19.19
N GLU A 358 -23.91 18.47 20.24
CA GLU A 358 -24.29 18.15 21.62
C GLU A 358 -25.63 18.80 22.01
N ASN A 359 -25.84 20.06 21.64
CA ASN A 359 -27.12 20.74 21.87
C ASN A 359 -28.27 20.05 21.12
N LEU A 360 -28.03 19.62 19.89
CA LEU A 360 -29.02 18.90 19.08
C LEU A 360 -29.35 17.54 19.68
N ASP A 361 -28.35 16.79 20.15
CA ASP A 361 -28.53 15.51 20.83
C ASP A 361 -29.42 15.65 22.08
N ARG A 362 -29.20 16.71 22.88
CA ARG A 362 -30.07 17.04 24.03
C ARG A 362 -31.52 17.28 23.60
N HIS A 363 -31.74 17.99 22.49
CA HIS A 363 -33.10 18.22 21.97
C HIS A 363 -33.76 16.93 21.46
N PHE A 364 -33.02 16.03 20.81
CA PHE A 364 -33.55 14.73 20.38
C PHE A 364 -33.94 13.84 21.56
N HIS A 365 -33.12 13.80 22.62
CA HIS A 365 -33.47 13.09 23.85
C HIS A 365 -34.76 13.62 24.47
N GLN A 366 -34.91 14.94 24.52
CA GLN A 366 -36.14 15.57 25.02
C GLN A 366 -37.35 15.23 24.14
N ALA A 367 -37.23 15.36 22.82
CA ALA A 367 -38.31 15.01 21.89
C ALA A 367 -38.71 13.53 21.97
N SER A 368 -37.72 12.63 22.11
CA SER A 368 -37.95 11.19 22.29
C SER A 368 -38.74 10.90 23.58
N LYS A 369 -38.39 11.59 24.67
CA LYS A 369 -39.12 11.51 25.93
C LYS A 369 -40.57 12.00 25.77
N ASP A 370 -40.76 13.15 25.12
CA ASP A 370 -42.10 13.71 24.90
C ASP A 370 -42.98 12.76 24.07
N ILE A 371 -42.41 12.12 23.03
CA ILE A 371 -43.11 11.09 22.23
C ILE A 371 -43.51 9.89 23.10
N SER A 372 -42.63 9.45 24.01
CA SER A 372 -42.92 8.36 24.94
C SER A 372 -44.11 8.70 25.85
N ASP A 373 -44.12 9.90 26.42
CA ASP A 373 -45.21 10.38 27.30
C ASP A 373 -46.54 10.53 26.54
N ILE A 374 -46.50 10.98 25.28
CA ILE A 374 -47.68 11.04 24.39
C ILE A 374 -48.21 9.62 24.14
N LYS A 375 -47.34 8.64 23.84
CA LYS A 375 -47.76 7.25 23.60
C LYS A 375 -48.45 6.65 24.82
N ILE A 376 -47.90 6.85 26.02
CA ILE A 376 -48.50 6.39 27.28
C ILE A 376 -49.89 7.02 27.47
N SER A 377 -50.01 8.32 27.19
CA SER A 377 -51.28 9.04 27.33
C SER A 377 -52.32 8.56 26.31
N ALA A 378 -51.92 8.33 25.07
CA ALA A 378 -52.77 7.77 24.01
C ALA A 378 -53.26 6.35 24.34
N GLU A 379 -52.38 5.48 24.86
CA GLU A 379 -52.76 4.14 25.31
C GLU A 379 -53.77 4.19 26.47
N LYS A 380 -53.54 5.06 27.47
CA LYS A 380 -54.49 5.26 28.58
C LYS A 380 -55.84 5.76 28.08
N ALA A 381 -55.85 6.73 27.17
CA ALA A 381 -57.08 7.26 26.57
C ALA A 381 -57.83 6.19 25.77
N GLY A 382 -57.12 5.42 24.94
CA GLY A 382 -57.69 4.30 24.18
C GLY A 382 -58.27 3.21 25.07
N ASN A 383 -57.57 2.85 26.16
CA ASN A 383 -58.08 1.89 27.14
C ASN A 383 -59.33 2.41 27.87
N ARG A 384 -59.40 3.72 28.18
CA ARG A 384 -60.60 4.33 28.75
C ARG A 384 -61.77 4.34 27.76
N ALA A 385 -61.52 4.66 26.50
CA ALA A 385 -62.53 4.62 25.44
C ALA A 385 -63.10 3.20 25.26
N LYS A 386 -62.24 2.17 25.21
CA LYS A 386 -62.69 0.76 25.17
C LYS A 386 -63.55 0.36 26.37
N ARG A 387 -63.24 0.88 27.56
CA ARG A 387 -64.05 0.63 28.76
C ARG A 387 -65.43 1.30 28.67
N LEU A 388 -65.51 2.50 28.10
CA LEU A 388 -66.79 3.19 27.87
C LEU A 388 -67.64 2.47 26.83
N ASP A 389 -67.03 2.02 25.74
CA ASP A 389 -67.70 1.23 24.69
C ASP A 389 -68.31 -0.07 25.26
N ASN A 390 -67.60 -0.74 26.18
CA ASN A 390 -68.11 -1.92 26.87
C ASN A 390 -69.24 -1.62 27.87
N PHE A 391 -69.32 -0.41 28.42
CA PHE A 391 -70.39 -0.04 29.37
C PHE A 391 -71.73 0.18 28.66
N ASP A 392 -71.73 0.66 27.41
CA ASP A 392 -72.96 0.86 26.62
C ASP A 392 -73.65 -0.46 26.18
N PHE A 393 -72.91 -1.58 26.15
CA PHE A 393 -73.47 -2.89 25.73
C PHE A 393 -73.98 -3.77 26.89
N GLU A 394 -73.58 -3.54 28.14
CA GLU A 394 -74.09 -4.29 29.29
C GLU A 394 -75.38 -3.68 29.88
N GLU A 395 -75.57 -2.36 29.80
CA GLU A 395 -76.76 -1.68 30.36
C GLU A 395 -78.01 -1.85 29.46
N LEU A 396 -77.85 -2.06 28.16
CA LEU A 396 -78.96 -2.35 27.23
C LEU A 396 -79.42 -3.82 27.23
N ALA A 397 -78.71 -4.72 27.92
CA ALA A 397 -79.03 -6.16 27.94
C ALA A 397 -79.82 -6.61 29.19
N GLN A 398 -79.97 -5.77 30.21
CA GLN A 398 -80.55 -6.19 31.50
C GLN A 398 -81.99 -5.73 31.79
N ASP A 399 -82.61 -4.87 30.97
CA ASP A 399 -83.94 -4.31 31.28
C ASP A 399 -85.15 -4.96 30.56
N ASP A 400 -84.96 -5.97 29.70
CA ASP A 400 -86.07 -6.52 28.88
C ASP A 400 -86.62 -7.90 29.31
N ALA A 401 -86.27 -8.45 30.48
CA ALA A 401 -86.59 -9.85 30.81
C ALA A 401 -87.38 -10.16 32.10
N SER A 402 -87.99 -9.20 32.81
CA SER A 402 -88.78 -9.56 34.02
C SER A 402 -89.93 -8.63 34.42
N ALA A 403 -91.00 -8.57 33.62
CA ALA A 403 -92.31 -8.11 34.10
C ALA A 403 -93.49 -8.76 33.33
N VAL A 404 -93.63 -10.08 33.41
CA VAL A 404 -94.88 -10.77 33.00
C VAL A 404 -95.80 -10.87 34.22
N VAL A 405 -96.83 -10.02 34.26
CA VAL A 405 -97.90 -10.06 35.28
C VAL A 405 -99.00 -11.04 34.84
N PRO A 406 -99.38 -12.06 35.62
CA PRO A 406 -100.45 -12.98 35.26
C PRO A 406 -101.84 -12.39 35.55
N LEU A 407 -102.76 -12.51 34.58
CA LEU A 407 -104.18 -12.16 34.73
C LEU A 407 -104.95 -13.24 35.52
N PRO A 408 -105.82 -12.85 36.47
CA PRO A 408 -106.63 -13.80 37.24
C PRO A 408 -107.77 -14.40 36.40
N LYS A 409 -107.97 -15.71 36.58
CA LYS A 409 -109.04 -16.51 35.96
C LYS A 409 -110.40 -16.23 36.60
N THR A 410 -111.45 -16.15 35.79
CA THR A 410 -112.84 -16.48 36.18
C THR A 410 -113.09 -17.98 36.05
#